data_AF-A0A1G8L3P7-F1
#
_entry.id   AF-A0A1G8L3P7-F1
#
_cell.length_a   1.000
_cell.length_b   1.000
_cell.length_c   1.000
_cell.angle_alpha   90.00
_cell.angle_beta   90.00
_cell.angle_gamma   90.00
#
_symmetry.space_group_name_H-M   'P 1'
#
loop_
_entity.id
_entity.type
_entity.pdbx_description
1 polymer ?
#
loop_
_entity_poly.entity_id
_entity_poly.type
_entity_poly.pdbx_seq_one_letter_code
_entity_poly.pdbx_strand_id
1 'polypeptide(L)'
;MENAIVISVINYKGGVGKTTSTFNIGAGLAYLGGFKVLMIDLDPQCSLTNVCLKAYSRLQQKELKIEDLSVDVTINNVLRGYLKQQTLGMKPDIDLDKLIFKNFYQGEISKLENLDFISATMFDPTDKTYLKGLDDLEIEMAMQYVGHETRLSQLSLIAKFFTDSRLQQKYDFIIFDCPPANNLITQNALIVSDYYLIPTIMDDMSSNGIAHLHSLIKNTIFGQIDRSYRNLIEENQIDYLNYFKKPNPELLGVFETLKKTGSDTDSSRSALASLPTFKGKLFSQIVYHHIDTARATGRGLTVFSVDVQKDLYSPHLCYGKLILEMLLRVGVSIDEKGAKKKMSEWL
;
A
#
# COMPACT_ATOMS: atom_id res chain seq x y z
N MET A 1 18.75 -4.79 -1.45
CA MET A 1 18.94 -3.35 -1.76
C MET A 1 19.50 -2.65 -0.52
N GLU A 2 20.04 -1.42 -0.61
CA GLU A 2 20.52 -0.70 0.60
C GLU A 2 19.35 -0.18 1.48
N ASN A 3 18.25 0.21 0.85
CA ASN A 3 16.98 0.55 1.51
C ASN A 3 15.81 0.00 0.69
N ALA A 4 14.69 -0.23 1.36
CA ALA A 4 13.44 -0.67 0.76
C ALA A 4 12.89 0.37 -0.22
N ILE A 5 12.34 -0.12 -1.34
CA ILE A 5 11.49 0.67 -2.23
C ILE A 5 10.08 0.71 -1.61
N VAL A 6 9.62 1.92 -1.27
CA VAL A 6 8.34 2.14 -0.59
C VAL A 6 7.29 2.62 -1.58
N ILE A 7 6.17 1.90 -1.68
CA ILE A 7 5.12 2.13 -2.68
C ILE A 7 3.77 2.30 -2.00
N SER A 8 3.08 3.42 -2.24
CA SER A 8 1.67 3.57 -1.86
C SER A 8 0.73 3.21 -3.00
N VAL A 9 -0.21 2.28 -2.77
CA VAL A 9 -1.26 1.93 -3.73
C VAL A 9 -2.47 2.82 -3.47
N ILE A 10 -2.75 3.76 -4.39
CA ILE A 10 -3.73 4.84 -4.16
C ILE A 10 -4.71 4.99 -5.31
N ASN A 11 -5.95 5.35 -4.97
CA ASN A 11 -6.98 5.86 -5.88
C ASN A 11 -8.17 6.33 -5.04
N TYR A 12 -8.67 7.55 -5.28
CA TYR A 12 -9.82 8.11 -4.56
C TYR A 12 -11.18 7.55 -5.02
N LYS A 13 -11.18 6.70 -6.05
CA LYS A 13 -12.34 5.87 -6.38
C LYS A 13 -12.31 4.58 -5.56
N GLY A 14 -13.41 4.30 -4.86
CA GLY A 14 -13.65 3.02 -4.19
C GLY A 14 -13.84 1.88 -5.20
N GLY A 15 -13.56 0.64 -4.79
CA GLY A 15 -13.86 -0.54 -5.61
C GLY A 15 -12.99 -0.76 -6.86
N VAL A 16 -11.91 0.01 -7.04
CA VAL A 16 -10.98 -0.17 -8.17
C VAL A 16 -9.93 -1.26 -7.95
N GLY A 17 -10.08 -2.13 -6.96
CA GLY A 17 -9.14 -3.24 -6.72
C GLY A 17 -7.79 -2.86 -6.09
N LYS A 18 -7.71 -1.78 -5.28
CA LYS A 18 -6.51 -1.40 -4.52
C LYS A 18 -5.98 -2.54 -3.65
N THR A 19 -6.75 -2.97 -2.65
CA THR A 19 -6.38 -4.06 -1.74
C THR A 19 -6.02 -5.35 -2.47
N THR A 20 -6.83 -5.76 -3.44
CA THR A 20 -6.56 -6.95 -4.26
C THR A 20 -5.24 -6.82 -4.99
N SER A 21 -4.92 -5.64 -5.51
CA SER A 21 -3.66 -5.38 -6.18
C SER A 21 -2.50 -5.36 -5.19
N THR A 22 -2.63 -4.68 -4.05
CA THR A 22 -1.62 -4.65 -2.99
C THR A 22 -1.23 -6.06 -2.56
N PHE A 23 -2.24 -6.90 -2.27
CA PHE A 23 -2.03 -8.29 -1.86
C PHE A 23 -1.33 -9.14 -2.93
N ASN A 24 -1.78 -9.09 -4.18
CA ASN A 24 -1.19 -9.88 -5.25
C ASN A 24 0.18 -9.35 -5.71
N ILE A 25 0.38 -8.03 -5.75
CA ILE A 25 1.69 -7.43 -6.05
C ILE A 25 2.70 -7.82 -4.97
N GLY A 26 2.35 -7.71 -3.69
CA GLY A 26 3.24 -8.10 -2.60
C GLY A 26 3.62 -9.57 -2.67
N ALA A 27 2.63 -10.46 -2.88
CA ALA A 27 2.88 -11.88 -3.06
C ALA A 27 3.73 -12.20 -4.29
N GLY A 28 3.48 -11.55 -5.42
CA GLY A 28 4.24 -11.78 -6.65
C GLY A 28 5.67 -11.25 -6.57
N LEU A 29 5.94 -10.14 -5.87
CA LEU A 29 7.30 -9.67 -5.60
C LEU A 29 8.10 -10.70 -4.78
N ALA A 30 7.50 -11.26 -3.73
CA ALA A 30 8.11 -12.33 -2.94
C ALA A 30 8.29 -13.62 -3.78
N TYR A 31 7.26 -14.05 -4.50
CA TYR A 31 7.26 -15.30 -5.26
C TYR A 31 8.18 -15.29 -6.49
N LEU A 32 8.08 -14.25 -7.32
CA LEU A 32 8.82 -14.14 -8.58
C LEU A 32 10.25 -13.70 -8.33
N GLY A 33 10.42 -12.63 -7.54
CA GLY A 33 11.71 -11.97 -7.30
C GLY A 33 12.49 -12.46 -6.09
N GLY A 34 11.84 -13.20 -5.17
CA GLY A 34 12.49 -13.61 -3.91
C GLY A 34 12.71 -12.46 -2.93
N PHE A 35 12.02 -11.32 -3.13
CA PHE A 35 12.21 -10.12 -2.34
C PHE A 35 11.61 -10.24 -0.94
N LYS A 36 12.20 -9.55 0.03
CA LYS A 36 11.58 -9.30 1.35
C LYS A 36 10.55 -8.19 1.23
N VAL A 37 9.29 -8.54 1.39
CA VAL A 37 8.15 -7.63 1.19
C VAL A 37 7.39 -7.46 2.50
N LEU A 38 7.16 -6.21 2.89
CA LEU A 38 6.25 -5.84 3.98
C LEU A 38 5.01 -5.14 3.40
N MET A 39 3.83 -5.66 3.70
CA MET A 39 2.57 -4.97 3.39
C MET A 39 2.01 -4.30 4.64
N ILE A 40 1.50 -3.08 4.52
CA ILE A 40 0.93 -2.33 5.63
C ILE A 40 -0.46 -1.84 5.23
N ASP A 41 -1.47 -2.24 5.99
CA ASP A 41 -2.85 -1.80 5.79
C ASP A 41 -3.05 -0.43 6.42
N LEU A 42 -3.47 0.56 5.64
CA LEU A 42 -3.80 1.90 6.12
C LEU A 42 -5.26 2.28 5.83
N ASP A 43 -6.07 1.35 5.33
CA ASP A 43 -7.49 1.59 5.09
C ASP A 43 -8.28 1.35 6.38
N PRO A 44 -9.11 2.30 6.86
CA PRO A 44 -9.99 2.08 8.01
C PRO A 44 -10.89 0.84 7.87
N GLN A 45 -11.22 0.42 6.65
CA GLN A 45 -12.02 -0.78 6.38
C GLN A 45 -11.23 -2.09 6.59
N CYS A 46 -9.92 -2.02 6.85
CA CYS A 46 -9.04 -3.15 7.17
C CYS A 46 -9.10 -4.29 6.13
N SER A 47 -9.32 -3.92 4.86
CA SER A 47 -9.58 -4.90 3.79
C SER A 47 -8.34 -5.77 3.52
N LEU A 48 -7.15 -5.18 3.51
CA LEU A 48 -5.90 -5.94 3.36
C LEU A 48 -5.68 -6.85 4.57
N THR A 49 -5.90 -6.32 5.77
CA THR A 49 -5.77 -7.09 7.02
C THR A 49 -6.66 -8.32 7.01
N ASN A 50 -7.93 -8.20 6.62
CA ASN A 50 -8.84 -9.33 6.54
C ASN A 50 -8.33 -10.42 5.59
N VAL A 51 -7.83 -10.02 4.41
CA VAL A 51 -7.29 -10.96 3.42
C VAL A 51 -6.03 -11.65 3.95
N CYS A 52 -5.11 -10.89 4.57
CA CYS A 52 -3.88 -11.43 5.14
C CYS A 52 -4.14 -12.35 6.33
N LEU A 53 -5.08 -12.02 7.22
CA LEU A 53 -5.46 -12.89 8.35
C LEU A 53 -6.10 -14.20 7.89
N LYS A 54 -6.86 -14.20 6.80
CA LYS A 54 -7.36 -15.46 6.20
C LYS A 54 -6.23 -16.34 5.69
N ALA A 55 -5.19 -15.75 5.09
CA ALA A 55 -4.00 -16.49 4.70
C ALA A 55 -3.24 -17.02 5.93
N TYR A 56 -3.08 -16.18 6.94
CA TYR A 56 -2.38 -16.53 8.18
C TYR A 56 -3.13 -17.59 9.00
N SER A 57 -4.46 -17.55 9.00
CA SER A 57 -5.31 -18.55 9.64
C SER A 57 -5.04 -19.97 9.13
N ARG A 58 -4.75 -20.10 7.83
CA ARG A 58 -4.37 -21.39 7.23
C ARG A 58 -3.02 -21.86 7.75
N LEU A 59 -2.05 -20.94 7.81
CA LEU A 59 -0.72 -21.24 8.33
C LEU A 59 -0.79 -21.71 9.79
N GLN A 60 -1.59 -21.02 10.61
CA GLN A 60 -1.77 -21.31 12.04
C GLN A 60 -2.75 -22.46 12.32
N GLN A 61 -3.43 -22.99 11.29
CA GLN A 61 -4.52 -23.97 11.44
C GLN A 61 -5.58 -23.53 12.47
N LYS A 62 -5.82 -22.22 12.54
CA LYS A 62 -6.72 -21.58 13.49
C LYS A 62 -7.36 -20.38 12.82
N GLU A 63 -8.69 -20.25 12.93
CA GLU A 63 -9.39 -19.07 12.45
C GLU A 63 -8.97 -17.84 13.28
N LEU A 64 -8.45 -16.83 12.59
CA LEU A 64 -8.07 -15.53 13.15
C LEU A 64 -8.83 -14.46 12.40
N LYS A 65 -9.52 -13.60 13.15
CA LYS A 65 -10.28 -12.47 12.64
C LYS A 65 -9.69 -11.16 13.15
N ILE A 66 -10.11 -10.06 12.55
CA ILE A 66 -9.66 -8.72 12.97
C ILE A 66 -10.06 -8.46 14.44
N GLU A 67 -11.23 -8.95 14.86
CA GLU A 67 -11.70 -8.88 16.25
C GLU A 67 -10.80 -9.64 17.24
N ASP A 68 -9.96 -10.57 16.79
CA ASP A 68 -9.03 -11.32 17.65
C ASP A 68 -7.69 -10.61 17.86
N LEU A 69 -7.41 -9.56 17.08
CA LEU A 69 -6.15 -8.82 17.17
C LEU A 69 -6.05 -8.07 18.50
N SER A 70 -4.91 -8.20 19.18
CA SER A 70 -4.56 -7.27 20.24
C SER A 70 -4.16 -5.92 19.64
N VAL A 71 -4.21 -4.86 20.43
CA VAL A 71 -3.90 -3.53 19.88
C VAL A 71 -2.43 -3.35 19.55
N ASP A 72 -1.55 -4.01 20.29
CA ASP A 72 -0.10 -3.90 20.08
C ASP A 72 0.37 -4.46 18.73
N VAL A 73 -0.46 -5.24 18.04
CA VAL A 73 -0.12 -5.81 16.72
C VAL A 73 -0.65 -4.99 15.55
N THR A 74 -1.10 -3.75 15.79
CA THR A 74 -1.76 -2.93 14.76
C THR A 74 -1.02 -1.63 14.47
N ILE A 75 -1.06 -1.18 13.21
CA ILE A 75 -0.55 0.13 12.81
C ILE A 75 -1.29 1.26 13.54
N ASN A 76 -2.56 1.06 13.92
CA ASN A 76 -3.33 2.02 14.72
C ASN A 76 -2.61 2.36 16.02
N ASN A 77 -2.07 1.36 16.72
CA ASN A 77 -1.33 1.57 17.97
C ASN A 77 -0.03 2.32 17.73
N VAL A 78 0.70 1.97 16.68
CA VAL A 78 1.93 2.67 16.28
C VAL A 78 1.64 4.15 16.06
N LEU A 79 0.65 4.47 15.22
CA LEU A 79 0.32 5.86 14.90
C LEU A 79 -0.20 6.63 16.12
N ARG A 80 -1.05 6.03 16.96
CA ARG A 80 -1.49 6.64 18.23
C ARG A 80 -0.33 6.86 19.19
N GLY A 81 0.63 5.94 19.24
CA GLY A 81 1.85 6.07 20.03
C GLY A 81 2.66 7.30 19.62
N TYR A 82 2.90 7.46 18.32
CA TYR A 82 3.61 8.63 17.79
C TYR A 82 2.82 9.93 17.90
N LEU A 83 1.48 9.88 17.80
CA LEU A 83 0.63 11.03 18.04
C LEU A 83 0.71 11.49 19.50
N LYS A 84 0.63 10.55 20.46
CA LYS A 84 0.79 10.81 21.89
C LYS A 84 2.19 11.29 22.26
N GLN A 85 3.23 10.79 21.58
CA GLN A 85 4.61 11.27 21.78
C GLN A 85 4.70 12.78 21.55
N GLN A 86 3.96 13.33 20.60
CA GLN A 86 3.99 14.76 20.32
C GLN A 86 3.38 15.56 21.47
N THR A 87 2.33 15.03 22.08
CA THR A 87 1.66 15.65 23.23
C THR A 87 2.42 15.47 24.55
N LEU A 88 3.03 14.30 24.78
CA LEU A 88 3.60 13.89 26.07
C LEU A 88 5.14 13.89 26.11
N GLY A 89 5.80 14.04 24.96
CA GLY A 89 7.27 13.95 24.84
C GLY A 89 7.87 12.55 25.02
N MET A 90 7.04 11.51 25.22
CA MET A 90 7.49 10.14 25.46
C MET A 90 7.47 9.32 24.17
N LYS A 91 8.62 8.74 23.79
CA LYS A 91 8.73 7.85 22.63
C LYS A 91 7.89 6.58 22.85
N PRO A 92 7.11 6.12 21.85
CA PRO A 92 6.33 4.89 22.00
C PRO A 92 7.25 3.67 22.06
N ASP A 93 6.89 2.71 22.92
CA ASP A 93 7.53 1.41 22.99
C ASP A 93 6.84 0.45 22.01
N ILE A 94 7.46 0.24 20.84
CA ILE A 94 6.89 -0.57 19.76
C ILE A 94 7.72 -1.85 19.59
N ASP A 95 7.12 -2.98 19.94
CA ASP A 95 7.68 -4.32 19.74
C ASP A 95 7.44 -4.80 18.31
N LEU A 96 8.47 -4.71 17.45
CA LEU A 96 8.38 -5.10 16.04
C LEU A 96 8.13 -6.60 15.85
N ASP A 97 8.55 -7.45 16.78
CA ASP A 97 8.38 -8.90 16.65
C ASP A 97 6.93 -9.31 16.92
N LYS A 98 6.20 -8.54 17.73
CA LYS A 98 4.74 -8.67 17.88
C LYS A 98 3.97 -7.99 16.75
N LEU A 99 4.41 -6.81 16.33
CA LEU A 99 3.73 -5.99 15.32
C LEU A 99 3.68 -6.64 13.94
N ILE A 100 4.75 -7.33 13.56
CA ILE A 100 4.93 -7.85 12.20
C ILE A 100 4.58 -9.33 12.15
N PHE A 101 3.57 -9.66 11.36
CA PHE A 101 3.21 -11.03 11.03
C PHE A 101 4.16 -11.56 9.96
N LYS A 102 5.22 -12.26 10.40
CA LYS A 102 6.29 -12.76 9.53
C LYS A 102 5.88 -14.01 8.75
N ASN A 103 6.28 -14.09 7.47
CA ASN A 103 6.04 -15.23 6.58
C ASN A 103 4.60 -15.74 6.67
N PHE A 104 3.64 -14.83 6.65
CA PHE A 104 2.28 -15.12 7.10
C PHE A 104 1.49 -16.01 6.13
N TYR A 105 2.00 -16.21 4.92
CA TYR A 105 1.20 -16.69 3.81
C TYR A 105 1.28 -18.20 3.60
N GLN A 106 0.12 -18.86 3.65
CA GLN A 106 -0.08 -20.26 3.25
C GLN A 106 -1.18 -20.36 2.18
N GLY A 107 -0.78 -20.72 0.96
CA GLY A 107 -1.68 -21.02 -0.15
C GLY A 107 -2.11 -22.48 -0.20
N GLU A 108 -2.91 -22.85 -1.22
CA GLU A 108 -3.37 -24.22 -1.43
C GLU A 108 -2.26 -25.13 -1.98
N ILE A 109 -1.41 -24.56 -2.84
CA ILE A 109 -0.36 -25.29 -3.59
C ILE A 109 1.04 -24.81 -3.25
N SER A 110 1.19 -23.68 -2.57
CA SER A 110 2.49 -23.10 -2.22
C SER A 110 2.43 -22.30 -0.92
N LYS A 111 3.56 -22.32 -0.19
CA LYS A 111 3.86 -21.39 0.89
C LYS A 111 4.77 -20.31 0.34
N LEU A 112 4.55 -19.05 0.75
CA LEU A 112 5.44 -17.96 0.38
C LEU A 112 6.32 -17.59 1.57
N GLU A 113 7.62 -17.55 1.31
CA GLU A 113 8.60 -16.96 2.22
C GLU A 113 8.81 -15.48 1.86
N ASN A 114 9.36 -14.71 2.79
CA ASN A 114 9.71 -13.30 2.63
C ASN A 114 8.50 -12.37 2.39
N LEU A 115 7.31 -12.78 2.80
CA LEU A 115 6.10 -11.98 2.74
C LEU A 115 5.52 -11.76 4.15
N ASP A 116 5.60 -10.51 4.60
CA ASP A 116 5.20 -10.07 5.94
C ASP A 116 4.07 -9.04 5.84
N PHE A 117 3.30 -8.86 6.91
CA PHE A 117 2.34 -7.75 6.99
C PHE A 117 2.21 -7.12 8.38
N ILE A 118 1.79 -5.85 8.40
CA ILE A 118 1.30 -5.14 9.59
C ILE A 118 -0.19 -4.88 9.39
N SER A 119 -0.99 -5.34 10.35
CA SER A 119 -2.44 -5.19 10.33
C SER A 119 -2.91 -3.80 10.74
N ALA A 120 -4.10 -3.43 10.28
CA ALA A 120 -4.96 -2.41 10.86
C ALA A 120 -6.11 -3.06 11.63
N THR A 121 -6.78 -2.30 12.48
CA THR A 121 -8.01 -2.73 13.14
C THR A 121 -9.08 -1.65 13.09
N MET A 122 -10.34 -2.08 13.13
CA MET A 122 -11.51 -1.25 13.31
C MET A 122 -12.10 -1.37 14.72
N PHE A 123 -11.50 -2.16 15.61
CA PHE A 123 -12.04 -2.45 16.94
C PHE A 123 -11.23 -1.77 18.04
N ASP A 124 -11.92 -1.32 19.09
CA ASP A 124 -11.27 -0.81 20.28
C ASP A 124 -10.62 -1.94 21.11
N PRO A 125 -9.42 -1.71 21.68
CA PRO A 125 -8.72 -2.66 22.56
C PRO A 125 -9.53 -3.11 23.78
N THR A 126 -10.31 -2.19 24.33
CA THR A 126 -10.96 -2.30 25.64
C THR A 126 -12.42 -2.69 25.53
N ASP A 127 -13.05 -2.35 24.40
CA ASP A 127 -14.43 -2.75 24.11
C ASP A 127 -14.60 -3.04 22.60
N LYS A 128 -14.59 -4.31 22.23
CA LYS A 128 -14.77 -4.75 20.84
C LYS A 128 -16.13 -4.39 20.23
N THR A 129 -17.11 -3.95 21.03
CA THR A 129 -18.38 -3.44 20.51
C THR A 129 -18.27 -2.00 20.02
N TYR A 130 -17.24 -1.29 20.44
CA TYR A 130 -16.92 0.05 19.98
C TYR A 130 -15.93 -0.04 18.82
N LEU A 131 -16.37 0.43 17.64
CA LEU A 131 -15.49 0.53 16.49
C LEU A 131 -14.60 1.76 16.68
N LYS A 132 -13.28 1.54 16.72
CA LYS A 132 -12.28 2.60 16.88
C LYS A 132 -11.11 2.46 15.90
N GLY A 133 -11.37 2.80 14.64
CA GLY A 133 -10.51 2.54 13.50
C GLY A 133 -9.42 3.58 13.25
N LEU A 134 -8.90 3.57 12.02
CA LEU A 134 -7.98 4.59 11.51
C LEU A 134 -8.68 5.91 11.16
N ASP A 135 -9.99 5.86 10.93
CA ASP A 135 -10.88 7.01 10.78
C ASP A 135 -11.05 7.80 12.08
N ASP A 136 -11.21 7.14 13.23
CA ASP A 136 -11.19 7.81 14.53
C ASP A 136 -9.83 8.49 14.80
N LEU A 137 -8.74 7.79 14.45
CA LEU A 137 -7.40 8.35 14.56
C LEU A 137 -7.24 9.59 13.66
N GLU A 138 -7.82 9.59 12.47
CA GLU A 138 -7.80 10.75 11.59
C GLU A 138 -8.48 11.96 12.25
N ILE A 139 -9.61 11.75 12.94
CA ILE A 139 -10.30 12.78 13.73
C ILE A 139 -9.41 13.26 14.89
N GLU A 140 -8.80 12.34 15.64
CA GLU A 140 -7.86 12.65 16.72
C GLU A 140 -6.70 13.54 16.22
N MET A 141 -6.11 13.19 15.07
CA MET A 141 -5.07 13.97 14.41
C MET A 141 -5.58 15.36 14.03
N ALA A 142 -6.75 15.47 13.41
CA ALA A 142 -7.30 16.76 13.00
C ALA A 142 -7.61 17.69 14.19
N MET A 143 -8.10 17.15 15.30
CA MET A 143 -8.41 17.94 16.51
C MET A 143 -7.15 18.51 17.17
N GLN A 144 -6.03 17.78 17.15
CA GLN A 144 -4.75 18.29 17.67
C GLN A 144 -4.19 19.47 16.86
N TYR A 145 -4.68 19.70 15.63
CA TYR A 145 -4.28 20.83 14.80
C TYR A 145 -4.70 22.19 15.38
N VAL A 146 -5.69 22.19 16.29
CA VAL A 146 -6.20 23.40 16.94
C VAL A 146 -5.27 23.89 18.07
N GLY A 147 -4.21 23.13 18.40
CA GLY A 147 -3.19 23.47 19.40
C GLY A 147 -1.94 24.18 18.83
N HIS A 148 -0.81 24.09 19.56
CA HIS A 148 0.50 24.62 19.14
C HIS A 148 1.22 23.76 18.07
N GLU A 149 0.63 22.67 17.60
CA GLU A 149 1.28 21.71 16.69
C GLU A 149 1.06 21.99 15.20
N THR A 150 2.11 21.82 14.40
CA THR A 150 2.06 22.08 12.96
C THR A 150 1.47 20.90 12.18
N ARG A 151 0.91 21.17 11.00
CA ARG A 151 0.45 20.13 10.06
C ARG A 151 1.55 19.10 9.75
N LEU A 152 2.80 19.56 9.66
CA LEU A 152 3.94 18.69 9.36
C LEU A 152 4.20 17.70 10.50
N SER A 153 3.97 18.09 11.75
CA SER A 153 4.04 17.17 12.90
C SER A 153 3.09 15.99 12.69
N GLN A 154 1.82 16.23 12.40
CA GLN A 154 0.80 15.19 12.17
C GLN A 154 1.11 14.30 10.96
N LEU A 155 1.81 14.85 9.98
CA LEU A 155 2.20 14.15 8.76
C LEU A 155 3.49 13.34 8.92
N SER A 156 4.13 13.37 10.10
CA SER A 156 5.42 12.71 10.37
C SER A 156 5.33 11.38 11.11
N LEU A 157 4.12 10.87 11.42
CA LEU A 157 3.96 9.70 12.29
C LEU A 157 4.61 8.44 11.70
N ILE A 158 4.32 8.12 10.43
CA ILE A 158 4.95 6.95 9.77
C ILE A 158 6.45 7.19 9.56
N ALA A 159 6.86 8.44 9.28
CA ALA A 159 8.26 8.80 9.07
C ALA A 159 9.11 8.59 10.33
N LYS A 160 8.60 9.03 11.49
CA LYS A 160 9.20 8.77 12.81
C LYS A 160 9.27 7.28 13.09
N PHE A 161 8.17 6.56 12.86
CA PHE A 161 8.14 5.11 13.00
C PHE A 161 9.21 4.41 12.16
N PHE A 162 9.35 4.77 10.88
CA PHE A 162 10.35 4.17 9.98
C PHE A 162 11.78 4.46 10.44
N THR A 163 12.03 5.68 10.92
CA THR A 163 13.34 6.10 11.43
C THR A 163 13.73 5.32 12.68
N ASP A 164 12.81 5.20 13.62
CA ASP A 164 13.03 4.51 14.89
C ASP A 164 13.16 2.99 14.73
N SER A 165 12.33 2.40 13.87
CA SER A 165 12.25 0.95 13.66
C SER A 165 13.30 0.41 12.68
N ARG A 166 13.87 1.30 11.85
CA ARG A 166 14.76 0.97 10.72
C ARG A 166 14.14 -0.05 9.75
N LEU A 167 12.81 -0.03 9.57
CA LEU A 167 12.10 -0.97 8.71
C LEU A 167 12.63 -0.98 7.27
N GLN A 168 13.01 0.18 6.75
CA GLN A 168 13.54 0.31 5.38
C GLN A 168 14.85 -0.47 5.17
N GLN A 169 15.59 -0.83 6.22
CA GLN A 169 16.82 -1.64 6.12
C GLN A 169 16.54 -3.15 6.20
N LYS A 170 15.31 -3.55 6.56
CA LYS A 170 14.92 -4.94 6.78
C LYS A 170 14.23 -5.59 5.58
N TYR A 171 13.69 -4.76 4.67
CA TYR A 171 12.88 -5.18 3.54
C TYR A 171 13.46 -4.65 2.23
N ASP A 172 13.18 -5.33 1.12
CA ASP A 172 13.45 -4.81 -0.23
C ASP A 172 12.27 -3.97 -0.73
N PHE A 173 11.04 -4.31 -0.34
CA PHE A 173 9.83 -3.56 -0.67
C PHE A 173 8.94 -3.36 0.55
N ILE A 174 8.35 -2.16 0.66
CA ILE A 174 7.26 -1.88 1.59
C ILE A 174 6.08 -1.33 0.77
N ILE A 175 4.89 -1.91 0.95
CA ILE A 175 3.70 -1.55 0.16
C ILE A 175 2.57 -1.14 1.11
N PHE A 176 2.02 0.04 0.90
CA PHE A 176 0.85 0.53 1.63
C PHE A 176 -0.44 0.27 0.83
N ASP A 177 -1.44 -0.30 1.48
CA ASP A 177 -2.83 -0.27 1.01
C ASP A 177 -3.53 0.96 1.56
N CYS A 178 -3.83 1.94 0.72
CA CYS A 178 -4.39 3.22 1.15
C CYS A 178 -5.90 3.30 0.92
N PRO A 179 -6.64 4.05 1.77
CA PRO A 179 -8.08 4.24 1.62
C PRO A 179 -8.43 5.03 0.34
N PRO A 180 -9.70 5.02 -0.09
CA PRO A 180 -10.17 5.82 -1.23
C PRO A 180 -10.32 7.32 -0.92
N ALA A 181 -9.49 7.89 -0.05
CA ALA A 181 -9.63 9.28 0.40
C ALA A 181 -8.26 9.96 0.51
N ASN A 182 -8.24 11.28 0.32
CA ASN A 182 -7.08 12.11 0.63
C ASN A 182 -7.10 12.55 2.09
N ASN A 183 -6.78 11.64 3.01
CA ASN A 183 -6.71 11.93 4.44
C ASN A 183 -5.27 12.05 4.97
N LEU A 184 -5.14 12.45 6.24
CA LEU A 184 -3.85 12.55 6.93
C LEU A 184 -3.09 11.21 6.98
N ILE A 185 -3.82 10.08 7.05
CA ILE A 185 -3.23 8.74 7.01
C ILE A 185 -2.60 8.45 5.64
N THR A 186 -3.33 8.72 4.54
CA THR A 186 -2.80 8.59 3.17
C THR A 186 -1.62 9.52 2.93
N GLN A 187 -1.66 10.74 3.46
CA GLN A 187 -0.55 11.70 3.36
C GLN A 187 0.69 11.23 4.12
N ASN A 188 0.53 10.63 5.30
CA ASN A 188 1.65 10.00 6.03
C ASN A 188 2.31 8.89 5.19
N ALA A 189 1.51 8.05 4.51
CA ALA A 189 2.03 7.00 3.63
C ALA A 189 2.83 7.57 2.44
N LEU A 190 2.29 8.61 1.81
CA LEU A 190 2.93 9.27 0.67
C LEU A 190 4.26 9.92 1.03
N ILE A 191 4.39 10.51 2.23
CA ILE A 191 5.61 11.20 2.67
C ILE A 191 6.82 10.27 2.79
N VAL A 192 6.60 9.00 3.14
CA VAL A 192 7.69 8.02 3.26
C VAL A 192 7.88 7.18 1.99
N SER A 193 7.00 7.35 1.00
CA SER A 193 7.01 6.55 -0.23
C SER A 193 8.03 7.09 -1.24
N ASP A 194 8.69 6.18 -1.96
CA ASP A 194 9.43 6.52 -3.19
C ASP A 194 8.46 6.72 -4.35
N TYR A 195 7.40 5.90 -4.36
CA TYR A 195 6.46 5.82 -5.45
C TYR A 195 5.02 5.73 -4.98
N TYR A 196 4.10 6.15 -5.85
CA TYR A 196 2.71 5.75 -5.77
C TYR A 196 2.24 5.08 -7.06
N LEU A 197 1.36 4.10 -6.89
CA LEU A 197 0.81 3.27 -7.95
C LEU A 197 -0.71 3.42 -7.98
N ILE A 198 -1.27 3.62 -9.18
CA ILE A 198 -2.71 3.88 -9.36
C ILE A 198 -3.37 2.71 -10.10
N PRO A 199 -4.03 1.76 -9.39
CA PRO A 199 -5.01 0.87 -10.00
C PRO A 199 -6.25 1.66 -10.37
N THR A 200 -6.81 1.47 -11.56
CA THR A 200 -8.09 2.08 -11.95
C THR A 200 -8.94 1.15 -12.80
N ILE A 201 -10.25 1.32 -12.70
CA ILE A 201 -11.16 0.87 -13.76
C ILE A 201 -11.18 1.99 -14.80
N MET A 202 -10.90 1.66 -16.06
CA MET A 202 -10.96 2.64 -17.15
C MET A 202 -12.41 2.82 -17.58
N ASP A 203 -12.87 4.07 -17.48
CA ASP A 203 -14.17 4.55 -17.94
C ASP A 203 -14.02 6.02 -18.41
N ASP A 204 -15.10 6.62 -18.90
CA ASP A 204 -15.09 7.99 -19.46
C ASP A 204 -14.55 9.05 -18.49
N MET A 205 -14.72 8.84 -17.18
CA MET A 205 -14.31 9.81 -16.15
C MET A 205 -12.94 9.50 -15.52
N SER A 206 -12.43 8.28 -15.73
CA SER A 206 -11.18 7.80 -15.12
C SER A 206 -9.98 8.67 -15.44
N SER A 207 -9.83 9.14 -16.69
CA SER A 207 -8.72 9.98 -17.12
C SER A 207 -8.66 11.30 -16.33
N ASN A 208 -9.80 11.99 -16.21
CA ASN A 208 -9.95 13.22 -15.46
C ASN A 208 -9.72 13.00 -13.95
N GLY A 209 -10.28 11.91 -13.40
CA GLY A 209 -10.10 11.56 -11.99
C GLY A 209 -8.64 11.31 -11.62
N ILE A 210 -7.91 10.59 -12.48
CA ILE A 210 -6.49 10.28 -12.29
C ILE A 210 -5.62 11.54 -12.46
N ALA A 211 -5.91 12.39 -13.45
CA ALA A 211 -5.23 13.66 -13.64
C ALA A 211 -5.43 14.59 -12.43
N HIS A 212 -6.66 14.67 -11.92
CA HIS A 212 -6.98 15.43 -10.72
C HIS A 212 -6.24 14.90 -9.49
N LEU A 213 -6.24 13.58 -9.27
CA LEU A 213 -5.52 12.94 -8.17
C LEU A 213 -4.02 13.24 -8.24
N HIS A 214 -3.40 13.10 -9.42
CA HIS A 214 -1.98 13.40 -9.60
C HIS A 214 -1.67 14.87 -9.29
N SER A 215 -2.50 15.79 -9.77
CA SER A 215 -2.36 17.22 -9.50
C SER A 215 -2.51 17.53 -8.00
N LEU A 216 -3.47 16.91 -7.32
CA LEU A 216 -3.68 17.08 -5.88
C LEU A 216 -2.44 16.65 -5.09
N ILE A 217 -1.83 15.52 -5.45
CA ILE A 217 -0.62 15.03 -4.79
C ILE A 217 0.54 16.00 -5.02
N LYS A 218 0.87 16.28 -6.28
CA LYS A 218 2.07 17.08 -6.61
C LYS A 218 1.92 18.55 -6.21
N ASN A 219 0.80 19.18 -6.55
CA ASN A 219 0.66 20.63 -6.45
C ASN A 219 0.03 21.08 -5.13
N THR A 220 -0.87 20.28 -4.56
CA THR A 220 -1.57 20.64 -3.33
C THR A 220 -0.87 20.06 -2.11
N ILE A 221 -0.76 18.74 -2.00
CA ILE A 221 -0.19 18.09 -0.81
C ILE A 221 1.29 18.46 -0.69
N PHE A 222 2.10 18.07 -1.67
CA PHE A 222 3.54 18.31 -1.62
C PHE A 222 3.88 19.79 -1.84
N GLY A 223 3.14 20.52 -2.67
CA GLY A 223 3.30 21.96 -2.81
C GLY A 223 3.04 22.75 -1.51
N GLN A 224 2.08 22.32 -0.67
CA GLN A 224 1.87 22.89 0.66
C GLN A 224 3.00 22.49 1.63
N ILE A 225 3.38 21.21 1.65
CA ILE A 225 4.48 20.71 2.50
C ILE A 225 5.77 21.47 2.18
N ASP A 226 6.13 21.66 0.91
CA ASP A 226 7.33 22.37 0.49
C ASP A 226 7.31 23.87 0.85
N ARG A 227 6.12 24.50 0.90
CA ARG A 227 5.98 25.88 1.40
C ARG A 227 6.15 25.93 2.92
N SER A 228 5.44 25.08 3.66
CA SER A 228 5.57 24.99 5.11
C SER A 228 7.00 24.66 5.55
N TYR A 229 7.67 23.77 4.81
CA TYR A 229 9.08 23.42 5.02
C TYR A 229 10.00 24.64 4.93
N ARG A 230 9.85 25.48 3.89
CA ARG A 230 10.68 26.67 3.71
C ARG A 230 10.51 27.67 4.83
N ASN A 231 9.27 27.96 5.21
CA ASN A 231 8.97 28.92 6.28
C ASN A 231 9.58 28.51 7.62
N LEU A 232 9.47 27.23 7.99
CA LEU A 232 9.94 26.80 9.31
C LEU A 232 11.48 26.75 9.41
N ILE A 233 12.20 26.47 8.31
CA ILE A 233 13.68 26.60 8.29
C ILE A 233 14.11 28.03 8.61
N GLU A 234 13.40 29.02 8.06
CA GLU A 234 13.67 30.43 8.32
C GLU A 234 13.44 30.78 9.82
N GLU A 235 12.58 30.04 10.50
CA GLU A 235 12.23 30.23 11.93
C GLU A 235 13.13 29.42 12.91
N ASN A 236 14.13 28.69 12.40
CA ASN A 236 15.12 27.93 13.21
C ASN A 236 14.53 26.88 14.18
N GLN A 237 13.29 26.47 13.93
CA GLN A 237 12.72 25.23 14.47
C GLN A 237 13.20 24.12 13.50
N ILE A 238 13.49 22.87 13.86
CA ILE A 238 12.54 21.76 13.73
C ILE A 238 13.32 20.44 13.84
N ASP A 239 12.90 19.54 14.73
CA ASP A 239 13.40 18.15 14.77
C ASP A 239 12.68 17.24 13.75
N TYR A 240 11.38 17.45 13.52
CA TYR A 240 10.56 16.58 12.69
C TYR A 240 10.78 16.64 11.16
N LEU A 241 11.47 17.65 10.65
CA LEU A 241 11.81 17.76 9.23
C LEU A 241 12.81 16.68 8.80
N ASN A 242 13.66 16.23 9.73
CA ASN A 242 14.70 15.24 9.46
C ASN A 242 14.11 13.86 9.09
N TYR A 243 12.84 13.61 9.41
CA TYR A 243 12.17 12.35 9.12
C TYR A 243 11.59 12.30 7.69
N PHE A 244 11.38 13.45 7.04
CA PHE A 244 10.72 13.46 5.74
C PHE A 244 11.65 12.99 4.63
N LYS A 245 11.14 12.04 3.83
CA LYS A 245 11.87 11.53 2.68
C LYS A 245 11.90 12.58 1.57
N LYS A 246 13.08 12.76 0.97
CA LYS A 246 13.27 13.60 -0.22
C LYS A 246 14.05 12.81 -1.27
N PRO A 247 13.68 12.89 -2.56
CA PRO A 247 12.61 13.72 -3.15
C PRO A 247 11.20 13.21 -2.84
N ASN A 248 10.18 14.02 -3.16
CA ASN A 248 8.76 13.68 -3.07
C ASN A 248 8.43 12.44 -3.93
N PRO A 249 7.44 11.60 -3.56
CA PRO A 249 7.14 10.36 -4.26
C PRO A 249 6.79 10.60 -5.73
N GLU A 250 7.27 9.71 -6.59
CA GLU A 250 6.98 9.75 -8.03
C GLU A 250 5.80 8.86 -8.41
N LEU A 251 5.10 9.22 -9.49
CA LEU A 251 4.12 8.31 -10.09
C LEU A 251 4.89 7.14 -10.73
N LEU A 252 4.79 5.96 -10.14
CA LEU A 252 5.30 4.72 -10.73
C LEU A 252 4.51 4.36 -11.98
N GLY A 253 3.19 4.50 -11.89
CA GLY A 253 2.32 4.43 -13.05
C GLY A 253 0.85 4.20 -12.72
N VAL A 254 0.08 4.09 -13.79
CA VAL A 254 -1.36 3.81 -13.76
C VAL A 254 -1.56 2.48 -14.47
N PHE A 255 -2.26 1.53 -13.85
CA PHE A 255 -2.64 0.30 -14.54
C PHE A 255 -4.14 0.09 -14.46
N GLU A 256 -4.67 -0.50 -15.51
CA GLU A 256 -6.08 -0.84 -15.59
C GLU A 256 -6.33 -2.17 -14.91
N THR A 257 -7.37 -2.20 -14.09
CA THR A 257 -7.79 -3.38 -13.36
C THR A 257 -9.30 -3.55 -13.46
N LEU A 258 -9.76 -4.77 -13.19
CA LEU A 258 -11.16 -5.16 -13.30
C LEU A 258 -11.75 -4.87 -14.70
N LYS A 259 -10.94 -4.92 -15.76
CA LYS A 259 -11.44 -4.81 -17.14
C LYS A 259 -12.38 -5.97 -17.44
N LYS A 260 -13.62 -5.68 -17.86
CA LYS A 260 -14.57 -6.72 -18.25
C LYS A 260 -14.20 -7.25 -19.64
N THR A 261 -14.32 -8.56 -19.84
CA THR A 261 -14.11 -9.15 -21.16
C THR A 261 -15.08 -8.53 -22.16
N GLY A 262 -14.57 -8.00 -23.27
CA GLY A 262 -15.36 -7.33 -24.30
C GLY A 262 -15.64 -5.84 -24.08
N SER A 263 -15.22 -5.23 -22.96
CA SER A 263 -15.29 -3.77 -22.83
C SER A 263 -14.15 -3.09 -23.57
N ASP A 264 -14.48 -2.15 -24.46
CA ASP A 264 -13.50 -1.26 -25.09
C ASP A 264 -13.15 -0.13 -24.11
N THR A 265 -11.87 -0.06 -23.76
CA THR A 265 -11.29 0.97 -22.89
C THR A 265 -10.14 1.72 -23.57
N ASP A 266 -9.92 1.46 -24.87
CA ASP A 266 -8.76 1.97 -25.60
C ASP A 266 -8.82 3.48 -25.77
N SER A 267 -10.03 4.04 -25.93
CA SER A 267 -10.26 5.48 -25.97
C SER A 267 -9.87 6.17 -24.66
N SER A 268 -10.34 5.68 -23.51
CA SER A 268 -10.02 6.21 -22.18
C SER A 268 -8.53 6.08 -21.85
N ARG A 269 -7.93 4.94 -22.19
CA ARG A 269 -6.48 4.70 -22.05
C ARG A 269 -5.67 5.67 -22.90
N SER A 270 -6.06 5.85 -24.16
CA SER A 270 -5.39 6.76 -25.10
C SER A 270 -5.52 8.21 -24.64
N ALA A 271 -6.69 8.61 -24.16
CA ALA A 271 -6.91 9.94 -23.60
C ALA A 271 -5.96 10.21 -22.43
N LEU A 272 -5.84 9.28 -21.48
CA LEU A 272 -4.89 9.41 -20.37
C LEU A 272 -3.44 9.43 -20.85
N ALA A 273 -3.04 8.53 -21.75
CA ALA A 273 -1.68 8.45 -22.27
C ALA A 273 -1.28 9.68 -23.10
N SER A 274 -2.25 10.41 -23.68
CA SER A 274 -2.01 11.64 -24.45
C SER A 274 -1.64 12.84 -23.56
N LEU A 275 -1.99 12.80 -22.26
CA LEU A 275 -1.64 13.84 -21.32
C LEU A 275 -0.13 13.85 -21.07
N PRO A 276 0.57 15.00 -21.21
CA PRO A 276 2.03 15.06 -21.07
C PRO A 276 2.56 14.44 -19.78
N THR A 277 1.85 14.67 -18.67
CA THR A 277 2.17 14.15 -17.33
C THR A 277 2.16 12.63 -17.23
N PHE A 278 1.38 11.94 -18.08
CA PHE A 278 1.18 10.50 -18.05
C PHE A 278 1.86 9.76 -19.20
N LYS A 279 2.62 10.47 -20.05
CA LYS A 279 3.38 9.86 -21.13
C LYS A 279 4.36 8.82 -20.57
N GLY A 280 4.20 7.57 -20.99
CA GLY A 280 5.00 6.43 -20.48
C GLY A 280 4.66 5.98 -19.05
N LYS A 281 3.62 6.55 -18.42
CA LYS A 281 3.19 6.18 -17.06
C LYS A 281 2.08 5.13 -17.05
N LEU A 282 1.35 4.95 -18.16
CA LEU A 282 0.38 3.87 -18.28
C LEU A 282 1.12 2.52 -18.40
N PHE A 283 0.74 1.54 -17.58
CA PHE A 283 1.25 0.17 -17.69
C PHE A 283 0.70 -0.51 -18.94
N SER A 284 1.56 -1.28 -19.61
CA SER A 284 1.16 -2.07 -20.79
C SER A 284 0.17 -3.17 -20.41
N GLN A 285 0.37 -3.76 -19.23
CA GLN A 285 -0.44 -4.86 -18.74
C GLN A 285 -1.77 -4.38 -18.15
N ILE A 286 -2.83 -5.13 -18.49
CA ILE A 286 -4.17 -4.97 -17.94
C ILE A 286 -4.50 -6.16 -17.03
N VAL A 287 -5.13 -5.89 -15.90
CA VAL A 287 -5.68 -6.91 -15.01
C VAL A 287 -7.17 -7.05 -15.29
N TYR A 288 -7.59 -8.22 -15.78
CA TYR A 288 -8.99 -8.46 -16.14
C TYR A 288 -9.85 -8.80 -14.91
N HIS A 289 -11.14 -8.48 -14.98
CA HIS A 289 -12.10 -8.89 -13.98
C HIS A 289 -12.33 -10.40 -14.08
N HIS A 290 -11.66 -11.15 -13.21
CA HIS A 290 -11.84 -12.59 -13.10
C HIS A 290 -12.57 -12.91 -11.79
N ILE A 291 -13.65 -13.68 -11.88
CA ILE A 291 -14.40 -14.10 -10.68
C ILE A 291 -13.49 -14.89 -9.73
N ASP A 292 -12.54 -15.65 -10.27
CA ASP A 292 -11.62 -16.43 -9.46
C ASP A 292 -10.57 -15.56 -8.73
N THR A 293 -10.21 -14.39 -9.24
CA THR A 293 -9.38 -13.43 -8.48
C THR A 293 -10.11 -12.98 -7.21
N ALA A 294 -11.38 -12.61 -7.36
CA ALA A 294 -12.20 -12.16 -6.23
C ALA A 294 -12.45 -13.30 -5.23
N ARG A 295 -12.74 -14.52 -5.73
CA ARG A 295 -12.90 -15.72 -4.89
C ARG A 295 -11.63 -16.10 -4.15
N ALA A 296 -10.49 -16.13 -4.84
CA ALA A 296 -9.19 -16.43 -4.25
C ALA A 296 -8.86 -15.40 -3.16
N THR A 297 -8.91 -14.11 -3.49
CA THR A 297 -8.62 -13.03 -2.53
C THR A 297 -9.58 -13.05 -1.35
N GLY A 298 -10.88 -13.28 -1.60
CA GLY A 298 -11.89 -13.42 -0.54
C GLY A 298 -11.66 -14.60 0.39
N ARG A 299 -10.94 -15.63 -0.09
CA ARG A 299 -10.46 -16.77 0.70
C ARG A 299 -9.10 -16.50 1.33
N GLY A 300 -8.41 -15.38 1.10
CA GLY A 300 -7.04 -15.15 1.58
C GLY A 300 -5.98 -15.84 0.72
N LEU A 301 -6.29 -16.11 -0.55
CA LEU A 301 -5.41 -16.75 -1.51
C LEU A 301 -5.01 -15.76 -2.60
N THR A 302 -3.72 -15.72 -2.89
CA THR A 302 -3.14 -14.96 -4.00
C THR A 302 -3.35 -15.73 -5.29
N VAL A 303 -3.38 -15.02 -6.41
CA VAL A 303 -3.49 -15.64 -7.73
C VAL A 303 -2.30 -16.55 -8.07
N PHE A 304 -1.18 -16.42 -7.34
CA PHE A 304 0.03 -17.22 -7.50
C PHE A 304 0.01 -18.53 -6.70
N SER A 305 -1.06 -18.82 -5.96
CA SER A 305 -1.16 -20.05 -5.16
C SER A 305 -2.50 -20.77 -5.30
N VAL A 306 -3.23 -20.50 -6.37
CA VAL A 306 -4.48 -21.19 -6.72
C VAL A 306 -4.39 -21.68 -8.15
N ASP A 307 -4.99 -22.83 -8.41
CA ASP A 307 -5.20 -23.28 -9.78
C ASP A 307 -6.30 -22.42 -10.40
N VAL A 308 -5.92 -21.56 -11.34
CA VAL A 308 -6.83 -20.68 -12.06
C VAL A 308 -6.88 -21.08 -13.52
N GLN A 309 -8.04 -20.84 -14.14
CA GLN A 309 -8.27 -21.15 -15.53
C GLN A 309 -7.16 -20.56 -16.42
N LYS A 310 -6.59 -21.40 -17.27
CA LYS A 310 -5.37 -21.13 -18.03
C LYS A 310 -5.69 -20.52 -19.39
N ASP A 311 -5.56 -19.21 -19.49
CA ASP A 311 -5.69 -18.45 -20.73
C ASP A 311 -4.77 -17.21 -20.72
N LEU A 312 -4.80 -16.42 -21.78
CA LEU A 312 -3.99 -15.20 -21.90
C LEU A 312 -4.37 -14.10 -20.88
N TYR A 313 -5.55 -14.20 -20.28
CA TYR A 313 -6.11 -13.28 -19.29
C TYR A 313 -6.04 -13.82 -17.86
N SER A 314 -5.34 -14.95 -17.65
CA SER A 314 -5.16 -15.55 -16.34
C SER A 314 -4.58 -14.53 -15.34
N PRO A 315 -5.20 -14.38 -14.16
CA PRO A 315 -4.81 -13.34 -13.20
C PRO A 315 -3.34 -13.38 -12.78
N HIS A 316 -2.74 -14.57 -12.61
CA HIS A 316 -1.33 -14.72 -12.25
C HIS A 316 -0.39 -14.22 -13.36
N LEU A 317 -0.74 -14.42 -14.63
CA LEU A 317 0.01 -13.87 -15.76
C LEU A 317 -0.12 -12.36 -15.83
N CYS A 318 -1.33 -11.82 -15.63
CA CYS A 318 -1.56 -10.38 -15.60
C CYS A 318 -0.76 -9.70 -14.48
N TYR A 319 -0.86 -10.18 -13.24
CA TYR A 319 -0.09 -9.62 -12.14
C TYR A 319 1.42 -9.86 -12.31
N GLY A 320 1.85 -11.02 -12.79
CA GLY A 320 3.26 -11.29 -13.02
C GLY A 320 3.89 -10.34 -14.05
N LYS A 321 3.24 -10.12 -15.19
CA LYS A 321 3.71 -9.16 -16.21
C LYS A 321 3.71 -7.72 -15.67
N LEU A 322 2.69 -7.34 -14.91
CA LEU A 322 2.63 -6.03 -14.24
C LEU A 322 3.84 -5.84 -13.30
N ILE A 323 4.17 -6.84 -12.48
CA ILE A 323 5.29 -6.81 -11.54
C ILE A 323 6.63 -6.73 -12.27
N LEU A 324 6.82 -7.49 -13.35
CA LEU A 324 8.03 -7.38 -14.18
C LEU A 324 8.22 -5.96 -14.73
N GLU A 325 7.15 -5.36 -15.24
CA GLU A 325 7.18 -3.97 -15.71
C GLU A 325 7.44 -2.98 -14.55
N MET A 326 6.86 -3.21 -13.36
CA MET A 326 7.12 -2.40 -12.17
C MET A 326 8.60 -2.43 -11.79
N LEU A 327 9.21 -3.61 -11.74
CA LEU A 327 10.63 -3.79 -11.39
C LEU A 327 11.56 -3.06 -12.37
N LEU A 328 11.26 -3.13 -13.68
CA LEU A 328 11.98 -2.38 -14.70
C LEU A 328 11.90 -0.86 -14.46
N ARG A 329 10.70 -0.34 -14.14
CA ARG A 329 10.49 1.10 -13.89
C ARG A 329 11.23 1.61 -12.65
N VAL A 330 11.42 0.77 -11.64
CA VAL A 330 12.17 1.11 -10.42
C VAL A 330 13.66 0.73 -10.49
N GLY A 331 14.15 0.30 -11.65
CA GLY A 331 15.57 0.00 -11.88
C GLY A 331 16.06 -1.29 -11.19
N VAL A 332 15.16 -2.21 -10.85
CA VAL A 332 15.49 -3.47 -10.19
C VAL A 332 15.59 -4.59 -11.23
N SER A 333 16.78 -5.17 -11.35
CA SER A 333 17.04 -6.32 -12.23
C SER A 333 16.70 -7.64 -11.52
N ILE A 334 16.06 -8.56 -12.24
CA ILE A 334 15.83 -9.94 -11.79
C ILE A 334 16.13 -10.93 -12.93
N ASP A 335 16.23 -12.22 -12.61
CA ASP A 335 16.25 -13.28 -13.62
C ASP A 335 14.89 -13.36 -14.34
N GLU A 336 14.74 -12.58 -15.41
CA GLU A 336 13.51 -12.55 -16.20
C GLU A 336 13.16 -13.93 -16.78
N LYS A 337 14.15 -14.74 -17.15
CA LYS A 337 13.90 -16.08 -17.69
C LYS A 337 13.35 -16.98 -16.61
N GLY A 338 13.94 -16.95 -15.42
CA GLY A 338 13.45 -17.65 -14.24
C GLY A 338 12.06 -17.19 -13.82
N ALA A 339 11.79 -15.88 -13.81
CA ALA A 339 10.47 -15.35 -13.47
C ALA A 339 9.40 -15.72 -14.51
N LYS A 340 9.71 -15.59 -15.81
CA LYS A 340 8.82 -16.03 -16.91
C LYS A 340 8.59 -17.54 -16.86
N LYS A 341 9.63 -18.31 -16.53
CA LYS A 341 9.53 -19.77 -16.34
C LYS A 341 8.63 -20.09 -15.15
N LYS A 342 8.82 -19.47 -13.98
CA LYS A 342 7.92 -19.60 -12.83
C LYS A 342 6.49 -19.26 -13.20
N MET A 343 6.25 -18.22 -14.00
CA MET A 343 4.91 -17.87 -14.48
C MET A 343 4.34 -18.91 -15.46
N SER A 344 5.18 -19.49 -16.32
CA SER A 344 4.76 -20.48 -17.33
C SER A 344 4.68 -21.91 -16.83
N GLU A 345 5.38 -22.28 -15.74
CA GLU A 345 5.25 -23.60 -15.11
C GLU A 345 3.84 -23.82 -14.51
N TRP A 346 3.04 -22.76 -14.43
CA TRP A 346 1.60 -22.81 -14.11
C TRP A 346 0.68 -22.84 -15.34
N LEU A 347 1.21 -22.70 -16.58
CA LEU A 347 0.49 -22.98 -17.83
C LEU A 347 0.57 -24.47 -18.14
#